data_AF-H4FBY1-F1
#
_entry.id   AF-H4FBY1-F1
#
_cell.length_a   1.000
_cell.length_b   1.000
_cell.length_c   1.000
_cell.angle_alpha   90.00
_cell.angle_beta   90.00
_cell.angle_gamma   90.00
#
_symmetry.space_group_name_H-M   'P 1'
#
loop_
_entity.id
_entity.type
_entity.pdbx_description
1 polymer ?
#
loop_
_entity_poly.entity_id
_entity_poly.type
_entity_poly.pdbx_seq_one_letter_code
_entity_poly.pdbx_strand_id
1 'polypeptide(L)' 'MKKVASERRWLGYRRIHVMLDRQGIVMNLKKLRRLYWEEKLTVRKRGGRKRALGTRCPLALSSRPNERWSLDFVSDAFS' A
#
# COMPACT_ATOMS: atom_id res chain seq x y z
N MET A 1 18.17 -15.37 9.61
CA MET A 1 17.13 -14.33 9.39
C MET A 1 17.68 -13.06 8.73
N LYS A 2 18.73 -12.42 9.29
CA LYS A 2 19.35 -11.20 8.71
C LYS A 2 19.78 -11.36 7.25
N LYS A 3 20.45 -12.46 6.91
CA LYS A 3 20.89 -12.77 5.53
C LYS A 3 19.72 -12.82 4.53
N VAL A 4 18.64 -13.53 4.88
CA VAL A 4 17.42 -13.61 4.06
C VAL A 4 16.73 -12.24 3.95
N ALA A 5 16.70 -11.48 5.04
CA ALA A 5 16.15 -10.13 5.05
C ALA A 5 16.99 -9.12 4.25
N SER A 6 18.32 -9.27 4.22
CA SER A 6 19.22 -8.38 3.48
C SER A 6 19.20 -8.67 1.98
N GLU A 7 19.17 -9.94 1.58
CA GLU A 7 19.03 -10.34 0.17
C GLU A 7 17.69 -9.85 -0.41
N ARG A 8 16.62 -9.84 0.39
CA ARG A 8 15.28 -9.48 -0.05
C ARG A 8 14.63 -8.46 0.89
N ARG A 9 15.20 -7.24 0.91
CA ARG A 9 14.87 -6.11 1.80
C ARG A 9 13.41 -5.62 1.79
N TRP A 10 12.62 -5.99 0.78
CA TRP A 10 11.20 -5.66 0.63
C TRP A 10 10.25 -6.68 1.27
N LEU A 11 10.79 -7.83 1.73
CA LEU A 11 10.00 -8.86 2.38
C LEU A 11 9.73 -8.51 3.85
N GLY A 12 8.46 -8.56 4.23
CA GLY A 12 8.04 -8.49 5.63
C GLY A 12 8.22 -9.81 6.37
N TYR A 13 8.09 -9.76 7.70
CA TYR A 13 8.28 -10.90 8.60
C TYR A 13 7.47 -12.15 8.22
N ARG A 14 6.25 -12.00 7.68
CA ARG A 14 5.41 -13.13 7.23
C ARG A 14 6.04 -13.91 6.07
N ARG A 15 6.67 -13.20 5.13
CA ARG A 15 7.27 -13.82 3.94
C ARG A 15 8.63 -14.44 4.29
N ILE A 16 9.36 -13.82 5.20
CA ILE A 16 10.57 -14.39 5.79
C ILE A 16 10.26 -15.67 6.58
N HIS A 17 9.14 -15.74 7.30
CA HIS A 17 8.72 -16.95 8.02
C HIS A 17 8.57 -18.15 7.09
N VAL A 18 7.88 -18.01 5.96
CA VAL A 18 7.76 -19.07 4.95
C VAL A 18 9.11 -19.47 4.35
N MET A 19 10.01 -18.51 4.13
CA MET A 19 11.34 -18.81 3.60
C MET A 19 12.22 -19.57 4.60
N LEU A 20 12.13 -19.24 5.89
CA LEU A 20 12.83 -19.96 6.94
C LEU A 20 12.29 -21.38 7.11
N ASP A 21 10.97 -21.54 7.01
CA ASP A 21 10.31 -22.85 7.06
C ASP A 21 10.80 -23.77 5.93
N ARG A 22 10.92 -23.25 4.70
CA ARG A 22 11.53 -23.96 3.55
C ARG A 22 13.02 -24.31 3.75
N GLN A 23 13.72 -23.61 4.64
CA GLN A 23 15.10 -23.91 5.00
C GLN A 23 15.19 -24.87 6.21
N GLY A 24 14.06 -25.41 6.69
CA GLY A 24 13.99 -26.29 7.86
C GLY A 24 14.06 -25.55 9.20
N ILE A 25 14.07 -24.22 9.20
CA ILE A 25 14.13 -23.41 10.42
C ILE A 25 12.70 -23.11 10.88
N VAL A 26 12.14 -24.02 11.66
CA VAL A 26 10.82 -23.87 12.25
C VAL A 26 10.92 -22.98 13.49
N MET A 27 10.24 -21.84 13.47
CA MET A 27 10.16 -20.92 14.61
C MET A 27 8.74 -20.38 14.75
N ASN A 28 8.28 -20.22 16.01
CA ASN A 28 7.00 -19.57 16.28
C ASN A 28 6.98 -18.16 15.67
N LEU A 29 5.91 -17.87 14.91
CA LEU A 29 5.71 -16.58 14.23
C LEU A 29 5.80 -15.38 15.20
N LYS A 30 5.38 -15.54 16.46
CA LYS A 30 5.50 -14.50 17.51
C LYS A 30 6.96 -14.17 17.81
N LYS A 31 7.81 -15.19 17.96
CA LYS A 31 9.26 -15.04 18.20
C LYS A 31 9.93 -14.40 17.00
N LEU A 32 9.56 -14.83 15.79
CA LEU A 32 10.04 -14.24 14.55
C LEU A 32 9.71 -12.75 14.45
N ARG A 33 8.45 -12.38 14.74
CA ARG A 33 8.00 -10.98 14.70
C ARG A 33 8.78 -10.11 15.68
N ARG A 34 9.08 -10.63 16.88
CA ARG A 34 9.85 -9.92 17.92
C ARG A 34 11.30 -9.69 17.47
N LEU A 35 11.98 -10.74 17.02
CA LEU A 35 13.35 -10.64 16.50
C LEU A 35 13.42 -9.70 15.29
N TYR A 36 12.45 -9.74 14.38
CA TYR A 36 12.39 -8.84 13.23
C TYR A 36 12.30 -7.35 13.63
N TRP A 37 11.58 -7.06 14.71
CA TRP A 37 11.44 -5.71 15.24
C TRP A 37 12.70 -5.25 15.99
N GLU A 38 13.24 -6.10 16.87
CA GLU A 38 14.48 -5.85 17.62
C GLU A 38 15.66 -5.59 16.67
N GLU A 39 15.70 -6.30 15.55
CA GLU A 39 16.74 -6.16 14.52
C GLU A 39 16.50 -4.99 13.54
N LYS A 40 15.48 -4.16 13.79
CA LYS A 40 15.10 -2.99 12.96
C LYS A 40 14.97 -3.31 11.46
N LEU A 41 14.55 -4.54 11.14
CA LEU A 41 14.39 -5.02 9.76
C LEU A 41 13.09 -4.54 9.10
N THR A 42 12.32 -3.72 9.81
CA THR A 42 11.00 -3.25 9.37
C THR A 42 11.09 -2.49 8.05
N VAL A 43 10.41 -3.01 7.02
CA VAL A 43 10.29 -2.32 5.73
C VAL A 43 9.54 -1.01 5.94
N ARG A 44 10.20 0.12 5.67
CA ARG A 44 9.54 1.43 5.70
C ARG A 44 8.45 1.45 4.63
N LYS A 45 7.22 1.76 5.05
CA LYS A 45 6.15 2.09 4.11
C LYS A 45 6.57 3.34 3.35
N ARG A 46 6.58 3.29 2.02
CA ARG A 46 6.68 4.51 1.21
C ARG A 46 5.50 5.39 1.62
N GLY A 47 5.78 6.66 1.94
CA GLY A 47 4.72 7.61 2.28
C GLY A 47 3.65 7.58 1.19
N GLY A 48 2.39 7.39 1.59
CA GLY A 48 1.28 7.41 0.65
C GLY A 48 1.32 8.72 -0.14
N ARG A 49 0.93 8.67 -1.42
CA ARG A 49 0.73 9.89 -2.21
C ARG A 49 -0.20 10.79 -1.42
N LYS A 50 0.23 12.02 -1.12
CA LYS A 50 -0.62 13.02 -0.46
C LYS A 50 -1.91 13.11 -1.27
N ARG A 51 -3.03 12.63 -0.72
CA ARG A 51 -4.35 12.87 -1.29
C ARG A 51 -4.60 14.37 -1.15
N ALA A 52 -5.25 14.99 -2.13
CA ALA A 52 -5.69 16.37 -1.99
C ALA A 52 -6.62 16.45 -0.77
N LEU A 53 -6.14 17.01 0.33
CA LEU A 53 -6.89 17.24 1.57
C LEU A 53 -7.64 18.57 1.53
N GLY A 54 -7.56 19.32 0.42
CA GLY A 54 -8.27 20.57 0.21
C GLY A 54 -9.61 20.37 -0.48
N THR A 55 -10.55 21.27 -0.19
CA THR A 55 -11.80 21.43 -0.93
C THR A 55 -11.46 21.67 -2.41
N ARG A 56 -12.01 20.86 -3.32
CA ARG A 56 -11.94 21.17 -4.77
C ARG A 56 -12.44 22.60 -4.95
N CYS A 57 -11.74 23.42 -5.75
CA CYS A 57 -12.25 24.76 -6.10
C CYS A 57 -13.74 24.64 -6.47
N PRO A 58 -14.62 25.45 -5.88
CA PRO A 58 -16.03 25.40 -6.20
C PRO A 58 -16.20 25.60 -7.70
N LEU A 59 -17.00 24.74 -8.34
CA LEU A 59 -17.30 24.89 -9.75
C LEU A 59 -18.00 26.23 -9.96
N ALA A 60 -17.49 27.02 -10.90
CA ALA A 60 -18.16 28.25 -11.32
C ALA A 60 -19.56 27.92 -11.86
N LEU A 61 -20.58 28.58 -11.30
CA LEU A 61 -21.96 28.49 -11.74
C LEU A 61 -22.13 29.34 -13.01
N SER A 62 -22.89 28.83 -13.99
CA SER A 62 -23.27 29.60 -15.18
C SER A 62 -24.27 30.70 -14.80
N SER A 63 -24.02 31.91 -15.27
CA SER A 63 -24.86 33.09 -15.10
C SER A 63 -25.96 33.20 -16.16
N ARG A 64 -25.77 32.57 -17.32
CA ARG A 64 -26.67 32.65 -18.48
C ARG A 64 -27.04 31.26 -19.02
N PRO A 65 -28.21 31.12 -19.66
CA PRO A 65 -28.53 29.92 -20.44
C PRO A 65 -27.46 29.63 -21.49
N ASN A 66 -27.15 28.35 -21.72
CA ASN A 66 -26.16 27.86 -22.69
C ASN A 66 -24.69 28.28 -22.47
N GLU A 67 -24.34 28.86 -21.32
CA GLU A 67 -22.97 29.24 -21.00
C GLU A 67 -22.06 28.03 -20.71
N ARG A 68 -22.64 26.89 -20.30
CA ARG A 68 -21.89 25.67 -19.97
C ARG A 68 -22.65 24.41 -20.38
N TRP A 69 -21.94 23.50 -21.04
CA TRP A 69 -22.42 22.18 -21.43
C TRP A 69 -21.52 21.14 -20.76
N SER A 70 -22.09 20.27 -19.94
CA SER A 70 -21.39 19.13 -19.34
C SER A 70 -21.95 17.85 -19.93
N LEU A 71 -21.08 17.03 -20.51
CA LEU A 71 -21.41 15.72 -21.05
C LEU A 71 -20.59 14.68 -20.28
N ASP A 72 -21.27 13.69 -19.71
CA ASP A 72 -20.63 12.53 -19.10
C ASP A 72 -21.17 11.26 -19.76
N PHE A 73 -20.28 10.28 -19.98
CA PHE A 73 -20.66 8.99 -20.53
C PHE A 73 -20.94 8.00 -19.41
N VAL A 74 -22.07 7.30 -19.50
CA VAL A 74 -22.39 6.15 -18.64
C VAL A 74 -22.41 4.90 -19.51
N SER A 75 -21.66 3.89 -19.11
CA SER A 75 -21.69 2.55 -19.70
C SER A 75 -22.08 1.55 -18.63
N ASP A 76 -23.10 0.74 -18.91
CA ASP A 76 -23.46 -0.40 -18.07
C ASP A 76 -22.56 -1.61 -18.38
N ALA A 77 -22.22 -2.39 -17.36
CA ALA A 77 -21.29 -3.52 -17.46
C ALA A 77 -21.88 -4.79 -16.82
N PHE A 78 -23.14 -5.09 -17.09
CA PHE A 78 -23.67 -6.43 -16.87
C PHE A 78 -23.34 -7.32 -18.08
N SER A 79 -22.19 -8.00 -17.99
CA SER A 79 -21.80 -9.12 -18.86
C SER A 79 -21.01 -10.12 -18.03
#